data_AF-A0A927V847-F1
#
_entry.id   AF-A0A927V847-F1
#
_cell.length_a   1.000
_cell.length_b   1.000
_cell.length_c   1.000
_cell.angle_alpha   90.00
_cell.angle_beta   90.00
_cell.angle_gamma   90.00
#
_symmetry.space_group_name_H-M   'P 1'
#
loop_
_entity.id
_entity.type
_entity.pdbx_description
1 polymer ?
#
loop_
_entity_poly.entity_id
_entity_poly.type
_entity_poly.pdbx_seq_one_letter_code
_entity_poly.pdbx_strand_id
1 'polypeptide(L)'
;MKPIEIDLSKKVSLIVATIAPAIFGLVFYIVAQLPVVGDIWWVVSPFALLLYWGWVAGMYYKADIRFIWSILIANSYGIISFVIYMIVYYGTDISQGTKFTDQIIFWFTYPLQFLTLSVGGMIHDPDSDAMMVASTQIYGLVFMLAAFATGYLATRASAKKQQILAEREQEELLETANLLQSPEFQENHTETNR
;
A
#
# COMPACT_ATOMS: atom_id res chain seq x y z
N MET A 1 14.17 14.58 -28.03
CA MET A 1 13.57 14.07 -26.79
C MET A 1 12.38 14.96 -26.45
N LYS A 2 11.16 14.42 -26.40
CA LYS A 2 10.03 15.20 -25.88
C LYS A 2 10.26 15.43 -24.38
N PRO A 3 10.15 16.67 -23.87
CA PRO A 3 10.20 16.89 -22.43
C PRO A 3 9.08 16.05 -21.82
N ILE A 4 9.44 15.23 -20.84
CA ILE A 4 8.46 14.51 -20.02
C ILE A 4 7.70 15.61 -19.28
N GLU A 5 6.48 15.91 -19.72
CA GLU A 5 5.56 16.73 -18.96
C GLU A 5 5.22 15.96 -17.69
N ILE A 6 5.95 16.29 -16.64
CA ILE A 6 5.73 15.71 -15.34
C ILE A 6 4.43 16.34 -14.82
N ASP A 7 3.37 15.54 -14.83
CA ASP A 7 2.09 15.91 -14.24
C ASP A 7 2.27 16.12 -12.72
N LEU A 8 2.43 17.39 -12.34
CA LEU A 8 2.70 17.82 -10.97
C LEU A 8 1.59 17.35 -10.01
N SER A 9 0.35 17.26 -10.49
CA SER A 9 -0.80 16.83 -9.68
C SER A 9 -0.66 15.39 -9.20
N LYS A 10 -0.18 14.48 -10.06
CA LYS A 10 0.06 13.07 -9.72
C LYS A 10 1.16 12.93 -8.68
N LYS A 11 2.22 13.73 -8.78
CA LYS A 11 3.32 13.71 -7.82
C LYS A 11 2.89 14.20 -6.44
N VAL A 12 2.15 15.31 -6.39
CA VAL A 12 1.60 15.83 -5.13
C VAL A 12 0.67 14.81 -4.48
N SER A 13 -0.20 14.18 -5.26
CA SER A 13 -1.10 13.13 -4.76
C SER A 13 -0.34 11.95 -4.14
N LEU A 14 0.74 11.46 -4.78
CA LEU A 14 1.57 10.39 -4.23
C LEU A 14 2.28 10.78 -2.93
N ILE A 15 2.80 12.02 -2.86
CA ILE A 15 3.45 12.53 -1.64
C ILE A 15 2.44 12.60 -0.49
N VAL A 16 1.26 13.18 -0.74
CA VAL A 16 0.19 13.27 0.26
C VAL A 16 -0.23 11.88 0.72
N ALA A 17 -0.43 10.94 -0.21
CA ALA A 17 -0.79 9.56 0.12
C ALA A 17 0.29 8.84 0.94
N THR A 18 1.57 9.17 0.71
CA THR A 18 2.71 8.57 1.42
C THR A 18 2.84 9.08 2.85
N ILE A 19 2.47 10.33 3.10
CA ILE A 19 2.50 10.94 4.44
C ILE A 19 1.26 10.55 5.26
N ALA A 20 0.17 10.15 4.60
CA ALA A 20 -1.10 9.82 5.23
C ALA A 20 -1.01 8.80 6.38
N PRO A 21 -0.20 7.72 6.36
CA PRO A 21 -0.07 6.83 7.51
C PRO A 21 0.41 7.51 8.79
N ALA A 22 1.32 8.49 8.69
CA ALA A 22 1.78 9.23 9.87
C ALA A 22 0.64 10.09 10.45
N ILE A 23 -0.14 10.74 9.57
CA ILE A 23 -1.34 11.49 9.98
C ILE A 23 -2.38 10.54 10.57
N PHE A 24 -2.60 9.38 9.95
CA PHE A 24 -3.51 8.35 10.43
C PHE A 24 -3.08 7.82 11.79
N GLY A 25 -1.77 7.68 12.03
CA GLY A 25 -1.18 7.38 13.33
C GLY A 25 -1.50 8.40 14.41
N LEU A 26 -1.38 9.68 14.09
CA LEU A 26 -1.75 10.76 15.00
C LEU A 26 -3.25 10.76 15.30
N VAL A 27 -4.09 10.61 14.28
CA VAL A 27 -5.56 10.51 14.45
C VAL A 27 -5.90 9.28 15.28
N PHE A 28 -5.25 8.16 15.02
CA PHE A 28 -5.41 6.93 15.80
C PHE A 28 -5.09 7.16 17.26
N TYR A 29 -3.96 7.78 17.56
CA TYR A 29 -3.56 8.09 18.93
C TYR A 29 -4.62 8.92 19.67
N ILE A 30 -5.21 9.92 19.00
CA ILE A 30 -6.25 10.77 19.60
C ILE A 30 -7.56 9.99 19.80
N VAL A 31 -8.04 9.29 18.77
CA VAL A 31 -9.32 8.57 18.80
C VAL A 31 -9.28 7.39 19.77
N ALA A 32 -8.14 6.72 19.92
CA ALA A 32 -7.95 5.63 20.86
C ALA A 32 -8.14 6.06 22.33
N GLN A 33 -8.06 7.35 22.66
CA GLN A 33 -8.31 7.87 24.01
C GLN A 33 -9.81 8.04 24.33
N LEU A 34 -10.69 7.92 23.34
CA LEU A 34 -12.13 8.10 23.55
C LEU A 34 -12.76 6.81 24.08
N PRO A 35 -13.59 6.87 25.13
CA PRO A 35 -14.25 5.67 25.66
C PRO A 35 -15.20 5.07 24.63
N VAL A 36 -15.27 3.73 24.54
CA VAL A 36 -16.08 2.93 23.61
C VAL A 36 -15.67 3.07 22.14
N VAL A 37 -15.52 4.30 21.64
CA VAL A 37 -15.06 4.57 20.27
C VAL A 37 -13.63 4.09 20.07
N GLY A 38 -12.75 4.34 21.06
CA GLY A 38 -11.37 3.91 21.05
C GLY A 38 -11.22 2.40 20.94
N ASP A 39 -12.05 1.63 21.64
CA ASP A 39 -12.00 0.15 21.63
C ASP A 39 -12.31 -0.41 20.25
N ILE A 40 -13.37 0.10 19.60
CA ILE A 40 -13.71 -0.28 18.23
C ILE A 40 -12.61 0.15 17.27
N TRP A 41 -12.11 1.38 17.43
CA TRP A 41 -11.08 1.94 16.57
C TRP A 41 -9.78 1.13 16.65
N TRP A 42 -9.41 0.65 17.84
CA TRP A 42 -8.23 -0.16 18.08
C TRP A 42 -8.21 -1.47 17.28
N VAL A 43 -9.39 -2.07 17.07
CA VAL A 43 -9.55 -3.30 16.29
C VAL A 43 -9.67 -3.01 14.79
N VAL A 44 -10.36 -1.94 14.39
CA VAL A 44 -10.67 -1.65 12.98
C VAL A 44 -9.52 -0.95 12.25
N SER A 45 -8.83 -0.03 12.92
CA SER A 45 -7.80 0.80 12.31
C SER A 45 -6.62 0.04 11.68
N PRO A 46 -6.13 -1.10 12.24
CA PRO A 46 -5.02 -1.82 11.63
C PRO A 46 -5.38 -2.29 10.22
N PHE A 47 -6.57 -2.86 10.07
CA PHE A 47 -7.04 -3.37 8.78
C PHE A 47 -7.34 -2.23 7.81
N ALA A 48 -7.96 -1.15 8.29
CA ALA A 48 -8.21 0.04 7.48
C ALA A 48 -6.90 0.63 6.92
N LEU A 49 -5.86 0.73 7.76
CA LEU A 49 -4.54 1.20 7.34
C LEU A 49 -3.91 0.26 6.31
N LEU A 50 -3.92 -1.06 6.54
CA LEU A 50 -3.32 -2.01 5.59
C LEU A 50 -4.04 -2.03 4.24
N LEU A 51 -5.37 -1.95 4.23
CA LEU A 51 -6.17 -1.83 3.00
C LEU A 51 -5.85 -0.53 2.26
N TYR A 52 -5.80 0.59 2.99
CA TYR A 52 -5.39 1.87 2.44
C TYR A 52 -3.99 1.79 1.82
N TRP A 53 -3.04 1.16 2.51
CA TRP A 53 -1.66 1.07 2.06
C TRP A 53 -1.50 0.18 0.81
N GLY A 54 -2.27 -0.90 0.73
CA GLY A 54 -2.39 -1.70 -0.49
C GLY A 54 -2.95 -0.89 -1.67
N TRP A 55 -3.93 -0.02 -1.42
CA TRP A 55 -4.47 0.87 -2.45
C TRP A 55 -3.44 1.92 -2.91
N VAL A 56 -2.71 2.55 -1.99
CA VAL A 56 -1.61 3.50 -2.32
C VAL A 56 -0.56 2.83 -3.20
N ALA A 57 -0.23 1.57 -2.94
CA ALA A 57 0.70 0.81 -3.78
C ALA A 57 0.22 0.67 -5.23
N GLY A 58 -1.09 0.53 -5.45
CA GLY A 58 -1.70 0.57 -6.78
C GLY A 58 -1.54 1.92 -7.49
N MET A 59 -1.55 3.04 -6.74
CA MET A 59 -1.26 4.36 -7.31
C MET A 59 0.19 4.47 -7.78
N TYR A 60 1.13 3.94 -7.00
CA TYR A 60 2.54 3.88 -7.38
C TYR A 60 2.78 3.05 -8.65
N TYR A 61 2.08 1.92 -8.79
CA TYR A 61 2.12 1.14 -10.03
C TYR A 61 1.59 1.93 -11.22
N LYS A 62 0.43 2.61 -11.07
CA LYS A 62 -0.17 3.44 -12.13
C LYS A 62 0.68 4.66 -12.51
N ALA A 63 1.56 5.10 -11.61
CA ALA A 63 2.53 6.16 -11.88
C ALA A 63 3.81 5.66 -12.57
N ASP A 64 3.86 4.37 -12.95
CA ASP A 64 4.99 3.72 -13.63
C ASP A 64 6.32 3.79 -12.86
N ILE A 65 6.23 3.83 -11.53
CA ILE A 65 7.41 3.80 -10.65
C ILE A 65 7.77 2.33 -10.39
N ARG A 66 9.02 1.96 -10.66
CA ARG A 66 9.49 0.56 -10.48
C ARG A 66 9.25 0.10 -9.04
N PHE A 67 8.81 -1.14 -8.91
CA PHE A 67 8.41 -1.77 -7.64
C PHE A 67 9.33 -1.48 -6.44
N ILE A 68 10.64 -1.69 -6.61
CA ILE A 68 11.62 -1.47 -5.53
C ILE A 68 11.66 0.00 -5.08
N TRP A 69 11.62 0.95 -6.01
CA TRP A 69 11.60 2.37 -5.70
C TRP A 69 10.27 2.80 -5.07
N SER A 70 9.16 2.24 -5.54
CA SER A 70 7.84 2.46 -4.97
C SER A 70 7.78 2.05 -3.50
N ILE A 71 8.29 0.85 -3.16
CA ILE A 71 8.37 0.39 -1.77
C ILE A 71 9.23 1.32 -0.92
N LEU A 72 10.43 1.66 -1.40
CA LEU A 72 11.38 2.49 -0.64
C LEU A 72 10.84 3.90 -0.40
N ILE A 73 10.25 4.53 -1.41
CA ILE A 73 9.69 5.89 -1.30
C ILE A 73 8.48 5.87 -0.37
N ALA A 74 7.51 4.98 -0.61
CA ALA A 74 6.28 4.94 0.17
C ALA A 74 6.54 4.60 1.65
N ASN A 75 7.48 3.71 1.94
CA ASN A 75 7.79 3.31 3.32
C ASN A 75 8.98 4.08 3.90
N SER A 76 9.47 5.13 3.22
CA SER A 76 10.64 5.89 3.65
C SER A 76 10.50 6.44 5.06
N TYR A 77 9.32 6.99 5.40
CA TYR A 77 9.05 7.46 6.76
C TYR A 77 9.17 6.33 7.78
N GLY A 78 8.52 5.18 7.55
CA GLY A 78 8.61 4.03 8.46
C GLY A 78 10.03 3.49 8.59
N ILE A 79 10.78 3.40 7.49
CA ILE A 79 12.17 2.94 7.47
C ILE A 79 13.08 3.92 8.23
N ILE A 80 12.96 5.22 7.95
CA ILE A 80 13.77 6.26 8.62
C ILE A 80 13.44 6.28 10.12
N SER A 81 12.15 6.26 10.49
CA SER A 81 11.71 6.19 11.88
C SER A 81 12.25 4.95 12.59
N PHE A 82 12.23 3.78 11.93
CA PHE A 82 12.80 2.56 12.48
C PHE A 82 14.32 2.65 12.67
N VAL A 83 15.06 3.22 11.71
CA VAL A 83 16.51 3.43 11.85
C VAL A 83 16.82 4.38 13.00
N ILE A 84 16.09 5.50 13.11
CA ILE A 84 16.24 6.44 14.22
C ILE A 84 15.93 5.75 15.54
N TYR A 85 14.85 4.96 15.62
CA TYR A 85 14.52 4.15 16.78
C TYR A 85 15.69 3.26 17.20
N MET A 86 16.26 2.51 16.26
CA MET A 86 17.38 1.61 16.56
C MET A 86 18.60 2.38 17.09
N ILE A 87 18.92 3.53 16.49
CA ILE A 87 20.05 4.37 16.93
C ILE A 87 19.81 4.95 18.33
N VAL A 88 18.62 5.48 18.60
CA VAL A 88 18.30 6.09 19.90
C VAL A 88 18.24 5.01 20.98
N TYR A 89 17.55 3.91 20.72
CA TYR A 89 17.25 2.90 21.75
C TYR A 89 18.42 1.95 22.02
N TYR A 90 19.21 1.59 21.01
CA TYR A 90 20.35 0.68 21.16
C TYR A 90 21.72 1.37 21.09
N GLY A 91 21.79 2.58 20.54
CA GLY A 91 23.04 3.31 20.34
C GLY A 91 23.34 4.36 21.40
N THR A 92 22.40 4.67 22.31
CA THR A 92 22.59 5.68 23.34
C THR A 92 22.06 5.21 24.70
N ASP A 93 22.76 5.55 25.79
CA ASP A 93 22.50 5.12 27.18
C ASP A 93 21.27 5.83 27.81
N ILE A 94 20.27 6.12 26.99
CA ILE A 94 19.40 7.27 27.20
C ILE A 94 18.11 6.86 27.90
N SER A 95 18.14 7.06 29.21
CA SER A 95 17.01 7.38 30.09
C SER A 95 16.31 8.72 29.76
N GLN A 96 16.62 9.35 28.62
CA GLN A 96 16.16 10.70 28.22
C GLN A 96 15.72 10.81 26.75
N GLY A 97 15.16 9.75 26.16
CA GLY A 97 14.38 9.92 24.94
C GLY A 97 13.28 10.91 25.29
N THR A 98 13.23 12.06 24.62
CA THR A 98 12.11 12.97 24.85
C THR A 98 10.87 12.20 24.42
N LYS A 99 9.91 12.00 25.34
CA LYS A 99 8.65 11.26 25.09
C LYS A 99 7.96 11.64 23.76
N PHE A 100 8.22 12.87 23.30
CA PHE A 100 7.77 13.38 22.02
C PHE A 100 8.45 12.73 20.79
N THR A 101 9.77 12.51 20.83
CA THR A 101 10.52 11.84 19.75
C THR A 101 10.04 10.40 19.60
N ASP A 102 9.79 9.72 20.72
CA ASP A 102 9.22 8.38 20.74
C ASP A 102 7.87 8.38 20.01
N GLN A 103 6.96 9.28 20.37
CA GLN A 103 5.63 9.35 19.74
C GLN A 103 5.71 9.53 18.22
N ILE A 104 6.57 10.42 17.71
CA ILE A 104 6.72 10.63 16.25
C ILE A 104 7.20 9.35 15.57
N ILE A 105 8.18 8.67 16.16
CA ILE A 105 8.70 7.40 15.64
C ILE A 105 7.59 6.33 15.57
N PHE A 106 6.65 6.33 16.53
CA PHE A 106 5.57 5.36 16.60
C PHE A 106 4.36 5.68 15.72
N TRP A 107 4.17 6.90 15.21
CA TRP A 107 2.95 7.21 14.43
C TRP A 107 2.77 6.34 13.18
N PHE A 108 3.85 5.87 12.56
CA PHE A 108 3.74 4.96 11.42
C PHE A 108 3.16 3.59 11.78
N THR A 109 3.43 3.10 13.00
CA THR A 109 3.14 1.73 13.43
C THR A 109 2.06 1.64 14.52
N TYR A 110 1.69 2.76 15.15
CA TYR A 110 0.65 2.84 16.18
C TYR A 110 -0.67 2.19 15.80
N PRO A 111 -1.23 2.47 14.61
CA PRO A 111 -2.49 1.85 14.21
C PRO A 111 -2.40 0.33 14.02
N LEU A 112 -1.19 -0.23 13.97
CA LEU A 112 -0.95 -1.67 13.84
C LEU A 112 -0.70 -2.35 15.19
N GLN A 113 -0.67 -1.61 16.31
CA GLN A 113 -0.33 -2.15 17.62
C GLN A 113 -1.16 -3.37 18.01
N PHE A 114 -2.45 -3.40 17.69
CA PHE A 114 -3.30 -4.57 17.95
C PHE A 114 -2.73 -5.84 17.30
N LEU A 115 -2.32 -5.75 16.03
CA LEU A 115 -1.74 -6.88 15.30
C LEU A 115 -0.34 -7.21 15.82
N THR A 116 0.49 -6.19 16.05
CA THR A 116 1.89 -6.42 16.40
C THR A 116 2.06 -6.89 17.85
N LEU A 117 1.20 -6.46 18.78
CA LEU A 117 1.19 -6.97 20.15
C LEU A 117 0.70 -8.42 20.20
N SER A 118 -0.30 -8.77 19.38
CA SER A 118 -0.76 -10.15 19.26
C SER A 118 0.37 -11.07 18.77
N VAL A 119 1.19 -10.60 17.83
CA VAL A 119 2.36 -11.34 17.33
C VAL A 119 3.52 -11.33 18.33
N GLY A 120 3.82 -10.17 18.93
CA GLY A 120 4.89 -10.00 19.91
C GLY A 120 4.70 -10.85 21.16
N GLY A 121 3.47 -10.89 21.70
CA GLY A 121 3.11 -11.71 22.85
C GLY A 121 3.13 -13.22 22.60
N MET A 122 3.15 -13.66 21.33
CA MET A 122 3.35 -15.08 20.99
C MET A 122 4.84 -15.49 20.94
N ILE A 123 5.75 -14.52 20.81
CA ILE A 123 7.15 -14.78 20.44
C ILE A 123 8.12 -14.39 21.58
N HIS A 124 7.74 -13.48 22.47
CA HIS A 124 8.64 -12.91 23.47
C HIS A 124 8.15 -13.05 24.90
N ASP A 125 9.11 -13.15 25.82
CA ASP A 125 8.91 -13.11 27.27
C ASP A 125 8.43 -11.70 27.68
N PRO A 126 7.31 -11.56 28.42
CA PRO A 126 6.71 -10.26 28.75
C PRO A 126 7.58 -9.32 29.60
N ASP A 127 8.71 -9.79 30.14
CA ASP A 127 9.51 -9.04 31.12
C ASP A 127 10.46 -7.99 30.50
N SER A 128 10.45 -7.82 29.16
CA SER A 128 11.25 -6.78 28.49
C SER A 128 10.39 -5.83 27.66
N ASP A 129 9.98 -4.71 28.29
CA ASP A 129 9.29 -3.59 27.63
C ASP A 129 10.03 -3.13 26.36
N ALA A 130 11.38 -3.14 26.40
CA ALA A 130 12.27 -2.87 25.29
C ALA A 130 12.00 -3.75 24.06
N MET A 131 11.93 -5.07 24.27
CA MET A 131 11.74 -6.04 23.20
C MET A 131 10.31 -6.01 22.66
N MET A 132 9.32 -5.72 23.51
CA MET A 132 7.92 -5.56 23.07
C MET A 132 7.77 -4.35 22.14
N VAL A 133 8.41 -3.23 22.48
CA VAL A 133 8.39 -2.01 21.67
C VAL A 133 9.16 -2.21 20.36
N ALA A 134 10.33 -2.83 20.40
CA ALA A 134 11.11 -3.16 19.20
C ALA A 134 10.34 -4.10 18.26
N SER A 135 9.69 -5.14 18.82
CA SER A 135 8.85 -6.07 18.07
C SER A 135 7.69 -5.37 17.38
N THR A 136 7.04 -4.43 18.08
CA THR A 136 5.95 -3.61 17.52
C THR A 136 6.40 -2.85 16.29
N GLN A 137 7.59 -2.25 16.33
CA GLN A 137 8.14 -1.53 15.19
C GLN A 137 8.52 -2.43 14.02
N ILE A 138 9.20 -3.54 14.30
CA ILE A 138 9.63 -4.50 13.29
C ILE A 138 8.41 -5.10 12.58
N TYR A 139 7.46 -5.65 13.32
CA TYR A 139 6.28 -6.27 12.73
C TYR A 139 5.37 -5.24 12.06
N GLY A 140 5.25 -4.04 12.63
CA GLY A 140 4.51 -2.94 12.00
C GLY A 140 5.07 -2.59 10.63
N LEU A 141 6.40 -2.43 10.53
CA LEU A 141 7.07 -2.18 9.26
C LEU A 141 6.88 -3.36 8.28
N VAL A 142 7.01 -4.60 8.75
CA VAL A 142 6.79 -5.80 7.92
C VAL A 142 5.38 -5.84 7.37
N PHE A 143 4.35 -5.57 8.18
CA PHE A 143 2.96 -5.52 7.72
C PHE A 143 2.74 -4.43 6.67
N MET A 144 3.31 -3.24 6.86
CA MET A 144 3.23 -2.16 5.87
C MET A 144 3.92 -2.54 4.56
N LEU A 145 5.13 -3.12 4.62
CA LEU A 145 5.84 -3.60 3.44
C LEU A 145 5.03 -4.69 2.70
N ALA A 146 4.45 -5.64 3.44
CA ALA A 146 3.65 -6.72 2.89
C ALA A 146 2.34 -6.23 2.26
N ALA A 147 1.62 -5.33 2.92
CA ALA A 147 0.40 -4.73 2.40
C ALA A 147 0.68 -3.94 1.11
N PHE A 148 1.75 -3.14 1.11
CA PHE A 148 2.17 -2.40 -0.07
C PHE A 148 2.56 -3.35 -1.21
N ALA A 149 3.40 -4.36 -0.93
CA ALA A 149 3.83 -5.32 -1.94
C ALA A 149 2.63 -6.05 -2.56
N THR A 150 1.72 -6.53 -1.72
CA THR A 150 0.47 -7.19 -2.14
C THR A 150 -0.36 -6.28 -3.04
N GLY A 151 -0.60 -5.04 -2.62
CA GLY A 151 -1.37 -4.07 -3.39
C GLY A 151 -0.76 -3.73 -4.76
N TYR A 152 0.56 -3.54 -4.80
CA TYR A 152 1.28 -3.28 -6.05
C TYR A 152 1.17 -4.47 -7.01
N LEU A 153 1.42 -5.68 -6.53
CA LEU A 153 1.41 -6.90 -7.34
C LEU A 153 -0.01 -7.26 -7.82
N ALA A 154 -1.02 -7.10 -6.96
CA ALA A 154 -2.42 -7.31 -7.32
C ALA A 154 -2.89 -6.34 -8.42
N THR A 155 -2.50 -5.06 -8.31
CA THR A 155 -2.79 -4.05 -9.34
C THR A 155 -2.11 -4.40 -10.66
N ARG A 156 -0.82 -4.80 -10.62
CA ARG A 156 -0.08 -5.26 -11.81
C ARG A 156 -0.73 -6.47 -12.47
N ALA A 157 -1.15 -7.46 -11.68
CA ALA A 157 -1.81 -8.65 -12.21
C ALA A 157 -3.16 -8.31 -12.86
N SER A 158 -3.93 -7.41 -12.25
CA SER A 158 -5.22 -6.95 -12.77
C SER A 158 -5.06 -6.18 -14.08
N ALA A 159 -4.06 -5.29 -14.17
CA ALA A 159 -3.77 -4.54 -15.40
C ALA A 159 -3.34 -5.47 -16.55
N LYS A 160 -2.49 -6.46 -16.27
CA LYS A 160 -2.09 -7.46 -17.27
C LYS A 160 -3.28 -8.29 -17.76
N LYS A 161 -4.19 -8.68 -16.86
CA LYS A 161 -5.41 -9.42 -17.23
C LYS A 161 -6.31 -8.59 -18.14
N GLN A 162 -6.47 -7.30 -17.86
CA GLN A 162 -7.27 -6.39 -18.69
C GLN A 162 -6.68 -6.19 -20.08
N GLN A 163 -5.36 -6.08 -20.20
CA GLN A 163 -4.68 -6.00 -21.50
C GLN A 163 -4.94 -7.24 -22.36
N ILE A 164 -4.78 -8.44 -21.79
CA ILE A 164 -5.02 -9.70 -22.51
C ILE A 164 -6.49 -9.81 -22.97
N LEU A 165 -7.44 -9.38 -22.14
CA LEU A 165 -8.86 -9.40 -22.51
C LEU A 165 -9.17 -8.42 -23.64
N ALA A 166 -8.60 -7.21 -23.58
CA ALA A 166 -8.76 -6.22 -24.64
C ALA A 166 -8.15 -6.67 -25.97
N GLU A 167 -7.00 -7.36 -25.93
CA GLU A 167 -6.38 -7.96 -27.12
C GLU A 167 -7.28 -9.03 -27.74
N ARG A 168 -7.88 -9.92 -26.92
CA ARG A 168 -8.82 -10.94 -27.39
C ARG A 168 -10.09 -10.35 -27.97
N GLU A 169 -10.67 -9.35 -27.32
CA GLU A 169 -11.85 -8.64 -27.85
C GLU A 169 -11.54 -7.99 -29.21
N GLN A 170 -10.34 -7.41 -29.38
CA GLN A 170 -9.91 -6.86 -30.66
C GLN A 170 -9.72 -7.94 -31.73
N GLU A 171 -9.15 -9.10 -31.39
CA GLU A 171 -9.00 -10.24 -32.30
C GLU A 171 -10.37 -10.77 -32.76
N GLU A 172 -11.33 -10.97 -31.84
CA GLU A 172 -12.69 -11.42 -32.16
C GLU A 172 -13.43 -10.43 -33.06
N LEU A 173 -13.28 -9.12 -32.81
CA LEU A 173 -13.86 -8.07 -33.65
C LEU A 173 -13.24 -8.06 -35.05
N LEU A 174 -11.93 -8.28 -35.17
CA LEU A 174 -11.23 -8.35 -36.45
C LEU A 174 -11.65 -9.59 -37.24
N GLU A 175 -11.77 -10.74 -36.59
CA GLU A 175 -12.24 -11.99 -37.20
C GLU A 175 -13.68 -11.85 -37.71
N THR A 176 -14.57 -11.27 -36.88
CA THR A 176 -15.96 -10.99 -37.27
C THR A 176 -16.03 -10.03 -38.46
N ALA A 177 -15.24 -8.97 -38.46
CA ALA A 177 -15.18 -8.02 -39.57
C ALA A 177 -14.69 -8.70 -40.88
N ASN A 178 -13.68 -9.56 -40.80
CA ASN A 178 -13.17 -10.30 -41.94
C ASN A 178 -14.20 -11.31 -42.48
N LEU A 179 -14.94 -12.01 -41.61
CA LEU A 179 -16.01 -12.92 -42.00
C LEU A 179 -17.15 -12.20 -42.73
N LEU A 180 -17.57 -11.04 -42.25
CA LEU A 180 -18.61 -10.21 -42.89
C LEU A 180 -18.17 -9.67 -44.26
N GLN A 181 -16.88 -9.50 -44.48
CA GLN A 181 -16.30 -9.08 -45.76
C GLN A 181 -15.99 -10.26 -46.70
N SER A 182 -16.18 -11.51 -46.27
CA SER A 182 -15.86 -12.69 -47.08
C SER A 182 -16.82 -12.84 -48.27
N PRO A 183 -16.33 -13.28 -49.45
CA PRO A 183 -17.16 -13.48 -50.64
C PRO A 183 -18.32 -14.46 -50.42
N GLU A 184 -18.11 -15.53 -49.65
CA GLU A 184 -19.12 -16.54 -49.32
C GLU A 184 -20.29 -15.98 -48.49
N PHE A 185 -20.01 -15.01 -47.61
CA PHE A 185 -21.04 -14.32 -46.83
C PHE A 185 -21.82 -13.33 -47.71
N GLN A 186 -21.17 -12.66 -48.66
CA GLN A 186 -21.83 -11.76 -49.60
C GLN A 186 -22.70 -12.50 -50.65
N GLU A 187 -22.27 -13.66 -51.16
CA GLU A 187 -23.06 -14.47 -52.10
C GLU A 187 -24.35 -14.99 -51.46
N ASN A 188 -24.28 -15.53 -50.23
CA ASN A 188 -25.47 -16.08 -49.52
C ASN A 188 -26.56 -15.04 -49.26
N HIS A 189 -26.21 -13.77 -49.05
CA HIS A 189 -27.17 -12.67 -48.87
C HIS A 189 -27.71 -12.09 -50.20
N THR A 190 -27.06 -12.39 -51.32
CA THR A 190 -27.51 -11.95 -52.65
C THR A 190 -28.52 -12.93 -53.25
N GLU A 191 -28.42 -14.23 -52.94
CA GLU A 191 -29.37 -15.25 -53.40
C GLU A 191 -30.71 -15.24 -52.66
N THR A 192 -30.76 -14.80 -51.41
CA THR A 192 -32.01 -14.72 -50.63
C THR A 192 -32.95 -13.58 -51.05
N ASN A 193 -32.49 -12.65 -51.90
CA ASN A 193 -33.26 -11.53 -52.43
C ASN A 193 -33.74 -11.73 -53.89
N ARG A 194 -33.59 -12.93 -54.45
CA ARG A 194 -34.16 -13.32 -55.75
C ARG A 194 -35.35 -14.25 -55.56
#